data_AF-A0A8H3G8J6-F1
#
_entry.id   AF-A0A8H3G8J6-F1
#
_cell.length_a   1.000
_cell.length_b   1.000
_cell.length_c   1.000
_cell.angle_alpha   90.00
_cell.angle_beta   90.00
_cell.angle_gamma   90.00
#
_symmetry.space_group_name_H-M   'P 1'
#
loop_
_entity.id
_entity.type
_entity.pdbx_description
1 polymer ?
#
loop_
_entity_poly.entity_id
_entity_poly.type
_entity_poly.pdbx_seq_one_letter_code
_entity_poly.pdbx_strand_id
1 'polypeptide(L)'
;MPLIQQSISTLRVTDDPIFQDVRDFFATFLSRFFYDYAAIQENLHVRIRRRFGASDTLRQAMLGMAALFRSNYGHSLVPTSMRNYAKELYQLASHTLQLELENSHISAWTKLAGLWELMNYEYYAGNLSSYYQHLNQAASIVRLALGSNSIDILKLSGEQTFDLRCFAWCDILSSMALSRPTLLDYESNIHNPSPHGDSADPDKGVEWIFGCPDVLTILLARTSALRHTCVSAEEKVARGREIQQLMQDWQFQPLSSQRSALRVARLAAQEIWRHAAILYVHQVSRTQMHTDMTYSMPERSPVDIQVRFQPPLGEELS
;
A
#
# COMPACT_ATOMS: atom_id res chain seq x y z
N MET A 1 36.59 11.40 -33.24
CA MET A 1 36.46 10.96 -31.83
C MET A 1 36.04 9.49 -31.77
N PRO A 2 37.00 8.55 -31.75
CA PRO A 2 36.72 7.10 -31.73
C PRO A 2 36.43 6.52 -30.33
N LEU A 3 36.60 7.31 -29.26
CA LEU A 3 36.53 6.82 -27.87
C LEU A 3 35.10 6.72 -27.29
N ILE A 4 34.11 7.34 -27.92
CA ILE A 4 32.70 7.26 -27.47
C ILE A 4 32.02 5.99 -28.01
N GLN A 5 32.40 5.51 -29.21
CA GLN A 5 31.88 4.24 -29.72
C GLN A 5 32.52 3.03 -29.02
N GLN A 6 33.76 3.16 -28.51
CA GLN A 6 34.40 2.11 -27.71
C GLN A 6 33.79 1.95 -26.31
N SER A 7 33.18 3.01 -25.75
CA SER A 7 32.50 2.94 -24.45
C SER A 7 31.10 2.31 -24.54
N ILE A 8 30.47 2.38 -25.73
CA ILE A 8 29.19 1.72 -26.01
C ILE A 8 29.41 0.25 -26.43
N SER A 9 30.56 -0.08 -27.05
CA SER A 9 30.88 -1.48 -27.39
C SER A 9 31.32 -2.33 -26.20
N THR A 10 31.74 -1.73 -25.07
CA THR A 10 32.02 -2.45 -23.81
C THR A 10 30.78 -2.70 -22.94
N LEU A 11 29.61 -2.15 -23.29
CA LEU A 11 28.32 -2.44 -22.62
C LEU A 11 27.51 -3.54 -23.30
N ARG A 12 28.04 -4.19 -24.33
CA ARG A 12 27.54 -5.48 -24.83
C ARG A 12 28.18 -6.63 -24.03
N VAL A 13 28.03 -6.60 -22.71
CA VAL A 13 27.95 -7.86 -21.98
C VAL A 13 26.60 -8.42 -22.38
N THR A 14 26.59 -9.55 -23.07
CA THR A 14 25.40 -10.34 -23.44
C THR A 14 24.37 -10.24 -22.33
N ASP A 15 23.33 -9.45 -22.56
CA ASP A 15 22.24 -9.35 -21.62
C ASP A 15 21.62 -10.75 -21.51
N ASP A 16 21.65 -11.31 -20.30
CA ASP A 16 21.01 -12.59 -19.99
C ASP A 16 19.56 -12.57 -20.55
N PRO A 17 19.17 -13.53 -21.40
CA PRO A 17 17.84 -13.56 -21.98
C PRO A 17 16.74 -13.53 -20.91
N ILE A 18 17.01 -14.08 -19.72
CA ILE A 18 16.10 -14.05 -18.57
C ILE A 18 15.95 -12.62 -18.05
N PHE A 19 17.05 -11.86 -17.97
CA PHE A 19 17.02 -10.46 -17.54
C PHE A 19 16.28 -9.57 -18.54
N GLN A 20 16.49 -9.77 -19.86
CA GLN A 20 15.74 -9.04 -20.89
C GLN A 20 14.24 -9.26 -20.73
N ASP A 21 13.84 -10.51 -20.50
CA ASP A 21 12.44 -10.89 -20.33
C ASP A 21 11.79 -10.22 -19.11
N VAL A 22 12.52 -10.16 -17.99
CA VAL A 22 12.09 -9.48 -16.76
C VAL A 22 12.00 -7.98 -16.99
N ARG A 23 13.02 -7.37 -17.61
CA ARG A 23 13.03 -5.94 -17.92
C ARG A 23 11.85 -5.54 -18.79
N ASP A 24 11.60 -6.29 -19.86
CA ASP A 24 10.52 -5.99 -20.81
C ASP A 24 9.15 -6.20 -20.17
N PHE A 25 9.01 -7.23 -19.32
CA PHE A 25 7.81 -7.41 -18.49
C PHE A 25 7.59 -6.21 -17.58
N PHE A 26 8.56 -5.84 -16.73
CA PHE A 26 8.39 -4.74 -15.79
C PHE A 26 8.17 -3.43 -16.54
N ALA A 27 8.88 -3.13 -17.62
CA ALA A 27 8.63 -1.94 -18.43
C ALA A 27 7.18 -1.91 -19.00
N THR A 28 6.66 -3.05 -19.43
CA THR A 28 5.27 -3.17 -19.92
C THR A 28 4.25 -3.07 -18.80
N PHE A 29 4.50 -3.75 -17.67
CA PHE A 29 3.68 -3.69 -16.48
C PHE A 29 3.64 -2.26 -15.94
N LEU A 30 4.80 -1.63 -15.74
CA LEU A 30 4.91 -0.27 -15.21
C LEU A 30 4.24 0.75 -16.14
N SER A 31 4.34 0.57 -17.45
CA SER A 31 3.67 1.47 -18.42
C SER A 31 2.16 1.27 -18.54
N ARG A 32 1.63 0.11 -18.16
CA ARG A 32 0.19 -0.21 -18.25
C ARG A 32 -0.56 -0.06 -16.93
N PHE A 33 0.10 -0.30 -15.81
CA PHE A 33 -0.55 -0.36 -14.49
C PHE A 33 -0.29 0.86 -13.61
N PHE A 34 0.71 1.68 -13.88
CA PHE A 34 1.01 2.83 -13.04
C PHE A 34 0.50 4.16 -13.57
N TYR A 35 0.21 5.02 -12.60
CA TYR A 35 -0.46 6.30 -12.73
C TYR A 35 0.36 7.35 -13.50
N ASP A 36 1.70 7.32 -13.37
CA ASP A 36 2.62 8.09 -14.21
C ASP A 36 3.75 7.25 -14.83
N TYR A 37 3.50 6.72 -16.03
CA TYR A 37 4.50 5.94 -16.77
C TYR A 37 5.68 6.77 -17.32
N ALA A 38 5.55 8.10 -17.45
CA ALA A 38 6.57 8.95 -18.04
C ALA A 38 7.73 9.22 -17.07
N ALA A 39 7.42 9.30 -15.77
CA ALA A 39 8.39 9.50 -14.69
C ALA A 39 9.48 8.41 -14.57
N ILE A 40 9.19 7.22 -15.10
CA ILE A 40 9.97 6.01 -14.82
C ILE A 40 10.96 5.69 -15.96
N GLN A 41 10.68 6.10 -17.20
CA GLN A 41 11.35 5.51 -18.38
C GLN A 41 12.88 5.73 -18.44
N GLU A 42 13.39 6.88 -18.02
CA GLU A 42 14.82 7.19 -18.24
C GLU A 42 15.76 6.34 -17.37
N ASN A 43 15.34 5.90 -16.18
CA ASN A 43 16.20 5.18 -15.23
C ASN A 43 15.70 3.80 -14.83
N LEU A 44 14.52 3.37 -15.28
CA LEU A 44 13.92 2.12 -14.85
C LEU A 44 14.82 0.90 -15.08
N HIS A 45 15.42 0.80 -16.26
CA HIS A 45 16.27 -0.32 -16.62
C HIS A 45 17.46 -0.49 -15.66
N VAL A 46 18.05 0.62 -15.21
CA VAL A 46 19.12 0.62 -14.21
C VAL A 46 18.59 0.14 -12.86
N ARG A 47 17.44 0.65 -12.42
CA ARG A 47 16.82 0.27 -11.14
C ARG A 47 16.45 -1.22 -11.11
N ILE A 48 15.81 -1.73 -12.16
CA ILE A 48 15.48 -3.17 -12.31
C ILE A 48 16.76 -4.00 -12.27
N ARG A 49 17.81 -3.62 -13.02
CA ARG A 49 19.07 -4.37 -13.05
C ARG A 49 19.72 -4.43 -11.68
N ARG A 50 19.80 -3.30 -10.98
CA ARG A 50 20.35 -3.23 -9.62
C ARG A 50 19.58 -4.12 -8.66
N ARG A 51 18.25 -4.06 -8.67
CA ARG A 51 17.39 -4.91 -7.81
C ARG A 51 17.56 -6.39 -8.14
N PHE A 52 17.52 -6.76 -9.42
CA PHE A 52 17.67 -8.15 -9.87
C PHE A 52 19.03 -8.76 -9.48
N GLY A 53 20.07 -7.93 -9.40
CA GLY A 53 21.41 -8.34 -8.96
C GLY A 53 21.68 -8.21 -7.46
N ALA A 54 20.77 -7.64 -6.67
CA ALA A 54 21.04 -7.30 -5.28
C ALA A 54 20.94 -8.47 -4.29
N SER A 55 20.06 -9.44 -4.55
CA SER A 55 19.99 -10.70 -3.79
C SER A 55 19.34 -11.82 -4.60
N ASP A 56 19.47 -13.06 -4.13
CA ASP A 56 18.87 -14.21 -4.81
C ASP A 56 17.36 -14.22 -4.60
N THR A 57 16.88 -13.82 -3.42
CA THR A 57 15.44 -13.59 -3.16
C THR A 57 14.85 -12.61 -4.15
N LEU A 58 15.47 -11.44 -4.33
CA LEU A 58 14.98 -10.42 -5.26
C LEU A 58 14.89 -10.96 -6.69
N ARG A 59 15.94 -11.65 -7.14
CA ARG A 59 15.96 -12.25 -8.48
C ARG A 59 14.80 -13.22 -8.68
N GLN A 60 14.61 -14.14 -7.76
CA GLN A 60 13.60 -15.19 -7.83
C GLN A 60 12.19 -14.62 -7.70
N ALA A 61 11.96 -13.68 -6.78
CA ALA A 61 10.66 -13.03 -6.59
C ALA A 61 10.25 -12.19 -7.81
N MET A 62 11.19 -11.42 -8.38
CA MET A 62 10.96 -10.65 -9.61
C MET A 62 10.61 -11.57 -10.80
N LEU A 63 11.28 -12.72 -10.92
CA LEU A 63 10.94 -13.74 -11.93
C LEU A 63 9.56 -14.36 -11.69
N GLY A 64 9.26 -14.70 -10.43
CA GLY A 64 7.98 -15.28 -10.04
C GLY A 64 6.82 -14.33 -10.36
N MET A 65 7.02 -13.04 -10.08
CA MET A 65 6.08 -11.98 -10.43
C MET A 65 5.84 -11.89 -11.95
N ALA A 66 6.93 -11.84 -12.73
CA ALA A 66 6.83 -11.78 -14.19
C ALA A 66 6.09 -13.00 -14.76
N ALA A 67 6.38 -14.20 -14.25
CA ALA A 67 5.72 -15.43 -14.63
C ALA A 67 4.21 -15.43 -14.25
N LEU A 68 3.88 -14.97 -13.04
CA LEU A 68 2.49 -14.86 -12.57
C LEU A 68 1.65 -13.97 -13.49
N PHE A 69 2.13 -12.76 -13.77
CA PHE A 69 1.42 -11.83 -14.64
C PHE A 69 1.32 -12.33 -16.08
N ARG A 70 2.39 -12.92 -16.63
CA ARG A 70 2.33 -13.56 -17.96
C ARG A 70 1.28 -14.67 -17.99
N SER A 71 1.12 -15.41 -16.91
CA SER A 71 0.10 -16.47 -16.82
C SER A 71 -1.34 -15.94 -16.69
N ASN A 72 -1.53 -14.72 -16.18
CA ASN A 72 -2.82 -14.08 -15.98
C ASN A 72 -3.27 -13.24 -17.19
N TYR A 73 -2.32 -12.61 -17.89
CA TYR A 73 -2.60 -11.62 -18.94
C TYR A 73 -2.00 -11.97 -20.31
N GLY A 74 -1.09 -12.95 -20.37
CA GLY A 74 -0.59 -13.44 -21.65
C GLY A 74 -1.65 -14.28 -22.33
N HIS A 75 -1.89 -14.04 -23.62
CA HIS A 75 -2.71 -14.90 -24.50
C HIS A 75 -2.05 -16.28 -24.77
N SER A 76 -1.18 -16.75 -23.86
CA SER A 76 -0.39 -17.97 -24.04
C SER A 76 -1.25 -19.23 -23.95
N LEU A 77 -0.97 -20.19 -24.83
CA LEU A 77 -1.64 -21.49 -24.93
C LEU A 77 -1.32 -22.45 -23.77
N VAL A 78 -0.43 -22.10 -22.84
CA VAL A 78 -0.10 -22.97 -21.68
C VAL A 78 -0.12 -22.24 -20.32
N PRO A 79 -1.27 -21.68 -19.87
CA PRO A 79 -1.38 -20.94 -18.61
C PRO A 79 -0.98 -21.75 -17.36
N THR A 80 -1.27 -23.06 -17.36
CA THR A 80 -1.03 -23.93 -16.19
C THR A 80 0.47 -24.14 -15.91
N SER A 81 1.28 -24.33 -16.94
CA SER A 81 2.73 -24.52 -16.78
C SER A 81 3.42 -23.27 -16.22
N MET A 82 3.02 -22.08 -16.72
CA MET A 82 3.55 -20.80 -16.26
C MET A 82 3.12 -20.48 -14.82
N ARG A 83 1.89 -20.83 -14.42
CA ARG A 83 1.47 -20.71 -13.02
C ARG A 83 2.26 -21.62 -12.09
N ASN A 84 2.55 -22.84 -12.51
CA ASN A 84 3.37 -23.75 -11.69
C ASN A 84 4.80 -23.22 -11.55
N TYR A 85 5.41 -22.75 -12.64
CA TYR A 85 6.73 -22.12 -12.61
C TYR A 85 6.76 -20.87 -11.73
N ALA A 86 5.74 -20.01 -11.79
CA ALA A 86 5.62 -18.85 -10.91
C ALA A 86 5.56 -19.26 -9.43
N LYS A 87 4.85 -20.34 -9.10
CA LYS A 87 4.78 -20.88 -7.74
C LYS A 87 6.11 -21.46 -7.26
N GLU A 88 6.83 -22.19 -8.12
CA GLU A 88 8.16 -22.72 -7.81
C GLU A 88 9.15 -21.59 -7.50
N LEU A 89 9.16 -20.53 -8.32
CA LEU A 89 9.99 -19.35 -8.10
C LEU A 89 9.63 -18.62 -6.80
N TYR A 90 8.33 -18.49 -6.50
CA TYR A 90 7.88 -17.93 -5.23
C TYR A 90 8.34 -18.77 -4.03
N GLN A 91 8.18 -20.10 -4.08
CA GLN A 91 8.63 -20.99 -3.00
C GLN A 91 10.14 -20.90 -2.78
N LEU A 92 10.91 -20.85 -3.86
CA LEU A 92 12.36 -20.68 -3.81
C LEU A 92 12.74 -19.31 -3.21
N ALA A 93 12.07 -18.24 -3.63
CA ALA A 93 12.29 -16.90 -3.09
C ALA A 93 11.96 -16.80 -1.60
N SER A 94 10.86 -17.40 -1.16
CA SER A 94 10.45 -17.43 0.25
C SER A 94 11.44 -18.21 1.11
N HIS A 95 11.92 -19.36 0.64
CA HIS A 95 12.95 -20.13 1.35
C HIS A 95 14.27 -19.36 1.44
N THR A 96 14.71 -18.78 0.32
CA THR A 96 15.94 -17.97 0.27
C THR A 96 15.84 -16.77 1.19
N LEU A 97 14.67 -16.10 1.23
CA LEU A 97 14.45 -14.94 2.10
C LEU A 97 14.63 -15.31 3.57
N GLN A 98 14.11 -16.46 4.02
CA GLN A 98 14.26 -16.89 5.41
C GLN A 98 15.74 -16.99 5.81
N LEU A 99 16.58 -17.55 4.93
CA LEU A 99 18.03 -17.58 5.14
C LEU A 99 18.67 -16.19 5.10
N GLU A 100 18.23 -15.32 4.18
CA GLU A 100 18.72 -13.95 4.07
C GLU A 100 18.34 -13.11 5.30
N LEU A 101 17.16 -13.32 5.90
CA LEU A 101 16.69 -12.61 7.08
C LEU A 101 17.58 -12.85 8.30
N GLU A 102 18.07 -14.07 8.48
CA GLU A 102 18.98 -14.45 9.57
C GLU A 102 20.43 -13.97 9.32
N ASN A 103 20.78 -13.69 8.06
CA ASN A 103 22.13 -13.28 7.69
C ASN A 103 22.41 -11.81 8.07
N SER A 104 23.35 -11.59 8.97
CA SER A 104 23.76 -10.25 9.42
C SER A 104 24.55 -9.44 8.37
N HIS A 105 25.11 -10.09 7.36
CA HIS A 105 25.84 -9.43 6.26
C HIS A 105 24.93 -8.80 5.23
N ILE A 106 23.65 -9.19 5.19
CA ILE A 106 22.66 -8.60 4.27
C ILE A 106 22.04 -7.38 4.94
N SER A 107 22.03 -6.26 4.23
CA SER A 107 21.47 -5.02 4.74
C SER A 107 19.96 -5.14 5.00
N ALA A 108 19.45 -4.42 6.00
CA ALA A 108 18.02 -4.35 6.27
C ALA A 108 17.20 -3.86 5.06
N TRP A 109 17.78 -2.96 4.24
CA TRP A 109 17.17 -2.45 3.02
C TRP A 109 17.03 -3.53 1.94
N THR A 110 18.04 -4.38 1.76
CA THR A 110 17.99 -5.53 0.84
C THR A 110 16.92 -6.53 1.28
N LYS A 111 16.84 -6.81 2.59
CA LYS A 111 15.80 -7.69 3.15
C LYS A 111 14.40 -7.13 2.93
N LEU A 112 14.21 -5.83 3.16
CA LEU A 112 12.95 -5.14 2.93
C LEU A 112 12.54 -5.19 1.45
N ALA A 113 13.48 -4.98 0.53
CA ALA A 113 13.22 -5.08 -0.90
C ALA A 113 12.82 -6.51 -1.32
N GLY A 114 13.48 -7.55 -0.77
CA GLY A 114 13.10 -8.94 -1.00
C GLY A 114 11.68 -9.26 -0.51
N LEU A 115 11.34 -8.81 0.71
CA LEU A 115 9.98 -8.92 1.26
C LEU A 115 8.95 -8.20 0.41
N TRP A 116 9.27 -7.00 -0.09
CA TRP A 116 8.38 -6.23 -0.95
C TRP A 116 7.99 -6.98 -2.23
N GLU A 117 8.95 -7.63 -2.90
CA GLU A 117 8.65 -8.41 -4.12
C GLU A 117 7.77 -9.63 -3.81
N LEU A 118 8.01 -10.33 -2.69
CA LEU A 118 7.15 -11.44 -2.24
C LEU A 118 5.74 -10.98 -1.89
N MET A 119 5.62 -9.89 -1.13
CA MET A 119 4.33 -9.31 -0.77
C MET A 119 3.52 -8.93 -2.01
N ASN A 120 4.16 -8.32 -3.01
CA ASN A 120 3.46 -8.04 -4.27
C ASN A 120 2.99 -9.35 -4.93
N TYR A 121 3.84 -10.37 -5.01
CA TYR A 121 3.47 -11.64 -5.63
C TYR A 121 2.24 -12.22 -4.93
N GLU A 122 2.24 -12.24 -3.60
CA GLU A 122 1.16 -12.77 -2.78
C GLU A 122 -0.14 -12.01 -2.98
N TYR A 123 -0.07 -10.68 -3.05
CA TYR A 123 -1.22 -9.83 -3.33
C TYR A 123 -1.85 -10.19 -4.68
N TYR A 124 -1.07 -10.25 -5.76
CA TYR A 124 -1.58 -10.55 -7.10
C TYR A 124 -1.94 -12.03 -7.31
N ALA A 125 -1.37 -12.93 -6.51
CA ALA A 125 -1.76 -14.34 -6.47
C ALA A 125 -3.02 -14.60 -5.61
N GLY A 126 -3.50 -13.58 -4.88
CA GLY A 126 -4.64 -13.70 -3.95
C GLY A 126 -4.31 -14.40 -2.63
N ASN A 127 -3.04 -14.56 -2.28
CA ASN A 127 -2.60 -15.16 -1.03
C ASN A 127 -2.46 -14.11 0.09
N LEU A 128 -3.59 -13.57 0.54
CA LEU A 128 -3.60 -12.50 1.53
C LEU A 128 -3.07 -12.91 2.91
N SER A 129 -3.14 -14.21 3.25
CA SER A 129 -2.59 -14.71 4.52
C SER A 129 -1.08 -14.50 4.60
N SER A 130 -0.34 -14.96 3.58
CA SER A 130 1.11 -14.77 3.52
C SER A 130 1.47 -13.29 3.36
N TYR A 131 0.70 -12.52 2.56
CA TYR A 131 0.88 -11.07 2.43
C TYR A 131 0.88 -10.36 3.79
N TYR A 132 -0.12 -10.63 4.64
CA TYR A 132 -0.19 -9.98 5.95
C TYR A 132 0.88 -10.51 6.92
N GLN A 133 1.30 -11.77 6.82
CA GLN A 133 2.42 -12.29 7.59
C GLN A 133 3.73 -11.56 7.23
N HIS A 134 4.03 -11.42 5.94
CA HIS A 134 5.22 -10.71 5.47
C HIS A 134 5.14 -9.20 5.74
N LEU A 135 3.96 -8.58 5.68
CA LEU A 135 3.78 -7.18 6.09
C LEU A 135 4.21 -6.95 7.54
N ASN A 136 3.85 -7.87 8.46
CA ASN A 136 4.29 -7.80 9.86
C ASN A 136 5.80 -7.98 10.02
N GLN A 137 6.41 -8.87 9.23
CA GLN A 137 7.87 -9.05 9.21
C GLN A 137 8.57 -7.79 8.67
N ALA A 138 8.06 -7.21 7.59
CA ALA A 138 8.58 -5.99 6.99
C ALA A 138 8.58 -4.83 8.00
N ALA A 139 7.51 -4.66 8.77
CA ALA A 139 7.46 -3.65 9.83
C ALA A 139 8.59 -3.81 10.85
N SER A 140 8.92 -5.05 11.22
CA SER A 140 10.00 -5.32 12.17
C SER A 140 11.37 -4.98 11.59
N ILE A 141 11.60 -5.24 10.31
CA ILE A 141 12.83 -4.85 9.62
C ILE A 141 12.93 -3.33 9.48
N VAL A 142 11.83 -2.65 9.19
CA VAL A 142 11.80 -1.19 9.09
C VAL A 142 12.16 -0.55 10.43
N ARG A 143 11.61 -1.03 11.55
CA ARG A 143 11.99 -0.55 12.89
C ARG A 143 13.49 -0.72 13.15
N LEU A 144 14.06 -1.87 12.77
CA LEU A 144 15.49 -2.13 12.91
C LEU A 144 16.33 -1.22 12.02
N ALA A 145 15.90 -0.96 10.79
CA ALA A 145 16.63 -0.13 9.83
C ALA A 145 16.63 1.36 10.23
N LEU A 146 15.50 1.86 10.72
CA LEU A 146 15.34 3.27 11.09
C LEU A 146 15.75 3.57 12.54
N GLY A 147 15.73 2.57 13.43
CA GLY A 147 15.89 2.77 14.87
C GLY A 147 14.71 3.52 15.50
N SER A 148 13.57 3.61 14.81
CA SER A 148 12.36 4.31 15.23
C SER A 148 11.10 3.50 14.90
N ASN A 149 9.99 3.82 15.58
CA ASN A 149 8.66 3.31 15.21
C ASN A 149 7.87 4.31 14.34
N SER A 150 8.44 5.48 14.07
CA SER A 150 7.79 6.58 13.34
C SER A 150 8.47 6.85 12.00
N ILE A 151 7.67 7.10 10.98
CA ILE A 151 8.08 7.47 9.62
C ILE A 151 7.46 8.82 9.25
N ASP A 152 8.32 9.75 8.83
CA ASP A 152 7.91 10.98 8.17
C ASP A 152 7.94 10.79 6.64
N ILE A 153 6.81 10.36 6.07
CA ILE A 153 6.70 10.01 4.64
C ILE A 153 7.12 11.18 3.74
N LEU A 154 6.77 12.42 4.10
CA LEU A 154 7.09 13.60 3.29
C LEU A 154 8.58 13.97 3.27
N LYS A 155 9.39 13.40 4.17
CA LYS A 155 10.85 13.60 4.19
C LYS A 155 11.62 12.46 3.52
N LEU A 156 10.96 11.35 3.18
CA LEU A 156 11.63 10.25 2.49
C LEU A 156 12.01 10.69 1.07
N SER A 157 13.28 10.48 0.72
CA SER A 157 13.75 10.78 -0.62
C SER A 157 14.86 9.82 -1.09
N GLY A 158 14.99 9.67 -2.40
CA GLY A 158 16.00 8.83 -3.05
C GLY A 158 15.52 7.41 -3.34
N GLU A 159 16.21 6.76 -4.28
CA GLU A 159 15.95 5.39 -4.73
C GLU A 159 15.95 4.38 -3.56
N GLN A 160 16.83 4.56 -2.59
CA GLN A 160 17.00 3.68 -1.44
C GLN A 160 15.80 3.65 -0.49
N THR A 161 14.95 4.67 -0.50
CA THR A 161 13.74 4.74 0.35
C THR A 161 12.51 4.18 -0.36
N PHE A 162 12.64 3.71 -1.60
CA PHE A 162 11.51 3.26 -2.42
C PHE A 162 10.68 2.16 -1.72
N ASP A 163 11.33 1.08 -1.29
CA ASP A 163 10.65 -0.05 -0.64
C ASP A 163 10.03 0.35 0.71
N LEU A 164 10.62 1.32 1.40
CA LEU A 164 10.08 1.89 2.64
C LEU A 164 8.79 2.69 2.37
N ARG A 165 8.77 3.52 1.32
CA ARG A 165 7.58 4.28 0.90
C ARG A 165 6.46 3.33 0.47
N CYS A 166 6.79 2.29 -0.29
CA CYS A 166 5.87 1.22 -0.68
C CYS A 166 5.31 0.46 0.54
N PHE A 167 6.16 0.08 1.49
CA PHE A 167 5.74 -0.55 2.75
C PHE A 167 4.77 0.34 3.53
N ALA A 168 5.09 1.63 3.70
CA ALA A 168 4.25 2.58 4.42
C ALA A 168 2.84 2.65 3.82
N TRP A 169 2.76 2.71 2.50
CA TRP A 169 1.48 2.70 1.79
C TRP A 169 0.69 1.41 2.03
N CYS A 170 1.34 0.25 1.93
CA CYS A 170 0.74 -1.05 2.20
C CYS A 170 0.23 -1.18 3.64
N ASP A 171 0.98 -0.71 4.63
CA ASP A 171 0.56 -0.75 6.03
C ASP A 171 -0.66 0.15 6.29
N ILE A 172 -0.64 1.39 5.79
CA ILE A 172 -1.74 2.36 5.95
C ILE A 172 -3.03 1.81 5.33
N LEU A 173 -2.98 1.32 4.09
CA LEU A 173 -4.19 0.77 3.47
C LEU A 173 -4.64 -0.55 4.08
N SER A 174 -3.70 -1.40 4.52
CA SER A 174 -4.04 -2.63 5.23
C SER A 174 -4.70 -2.31 6.57
N SER A 175 -4.25 -1.26 7.27
CA SER A 175 -4.86 -0.76 8.51
C SER A 175 -6.31 -0.29 8.26
N MET A 176 -6.54 0.44 7.17
CA MET A 176 -7.88 0.85 6.76
C MET A 176 -8.78 -0.36 6.46
N ALA A 177 -8.32 -1.29 5.60
CA ALA A 177 -9.08 -2.45 5.15
C ALA A 177 -9.40 -3.43 6.29
N LEU A 178 -8.41 -3.73 7.13
CA LEU A 178 -8.54 -4.66 8.25
C LEU A 178 -9.07 -4.01 9.53
N SER A 179 -9.34 -2.70 9.50
CA SER A 179 -9.85 -2.00 10.67
C SER A 179 -8.94 -2.09 11.91
N ARG A 180 -7.61 -2.18 11.72
CA ARG A 180 -6.60 -2.31 12.79
C ARG A 180 -5.72 -1.06 12.88
N PRO A 181 -4.96 -0.82 13.97
CA PRO A 181 -3.92 0.21 13.97
C PRO A 181 -2.88 -0.06 12.88
N THR A 182 -2.22 0.98 12.40
CA THR A 182 -1.02 0.85 11.58
C THR A 182 0.09 0.11 12.35
N LEU A 183 1.02 -0.53 11.64
CA LEU A 183 2.15 -1.23 12.26
C LEU A 183 3.24 -0.26 12.73
N LEU A 184 3.31 0.92 12.12
CA LEU A 184 4.19 2.03 12.47
C LEU A 184 3.39 3.33 12.61
N ASP A 185 4.02 4.33 13.21
CA ASP A 185 3.48 5.68 13.37
C ASP A 185 3.86 6.53 12.15
N TYR A 186 2.91 7.33 11.64
CA TYR A 186 3.13 8.17 10.46
C TYR A 186 2.92 9.64 10.84
N GLU A 187 4.03 10.30 11.16
CA GLU A 187 4.05 11.69 11.60
C GLU A 187 4.75 12.57 10.56
N SER A 188 3.96 13.33 9.81
CA SER A 188 4.46 14.33 8.87
C SER A 188 3.79 15.67 9.10
N ASN A 189 4.55 16.76 8.96
CA ASN A 189 3.99 18.11 9.01
C ASN A 189 3.38 18.48 7.65
N ILE A 190 2.05 18.51 7.59
CA ILE A 190 1.28 18.76 6.36
C ILE A 190 1.16 20.26 6.05
N HIS A 191 1.35 21.14 7.04
CA HIS A 191 1.15 22.60 6.87
C HIS A 191 2.30 23.29 6.15
N ASN A 192 3.44 22.62 5.99
CA ASN A 192 4.58 23.12 5.24
C ASN A 192 4.99 22.11 4.16
N PRO A 193 4.09 21.79 3.20
CA PRO A 193 4.46 20.92 2.11
C PRO A 193 5.54 21.64 1.31
N SER A 194 6.63 20.95 0.97
CA SER A 194 7.66 21.52 0.11
C SER A 194 6.99 22.10 -1.14
N PRO A 195 7.18 23.39 -1.46
CA PRO A 195 6.47 24.06 -2.56
C PRO A 195 6.77 23.47 -3.95
N HIS A 196 7.69 22.50 -4.05
CA HIS A 196 8.22 21.93 -5.29
C HIS A 196 8.36 20.40 -5.25
N GLY A 197 7.54 19.70 -4.48
CA GLY A 197 7.43 18.25 -4.61
C GLY A 197 6.75 17.89 -5.92
N ASP A 198 7.52 17.72 -7.01
CA ASP A 198 7.03 17.08 -8.22
C ASP A 198 6.38 15.76 -7.79
N SER A 199 5.05 15.66 -7.82
CA SER A 199 4.37 14.41 -7.43
C SER A 199 4.65 13.27 -8.42
N ALA A 200 5.28 13.61 -9.55
CA ALA A 200 5.86 12.70 -10.52
C ALA A 200 7.33 12.32 -10.22
N ASP A 201 7.98 12.86 -9.18
CA ASP A 201 9.35 12.50 -8.83
C ASP A 201 9.38 11.08 -8.21
N PRO A 202 9.94 10.08 -8.92
CA PRO A 202 9.95 8.70 -8.45
C PRO A 202 10.78 8.53 -7.17
N ASP A 203 11.58 9.52 -6.80
CA ASP A 203 12.44 9.50 -5.63
C ASP A 203 11.83 10.16 -4.41
N LYS A 204 10.66 10.82 -4.49
CA LYS A 204 10.03 11.49 -3.33
C LYS A 204 8.75 10.82 -2.83
N GLY A 205 8.01 10.15 -3.70
CA GLY A 205 6.69 9.60 -3.38
C GLY A 205 6.36 8.32 -4.13
N VAL A 206 5.21 7.73 -3.81
CA VAL A 206 4.67 6.56 -4.52
C VAL A 206 3.34 6.85 -5.20
N GLU A 207 2.94 8.13 -5.29
CA GLU A 207 1.76 8.57 -6.03
C GLU A 207 1.79 8.12 -7.49
N TRP A 208 2.96 8.15 -8.14
CA TRP A 208 3.12 7.67 -9.51
C TRP A 208 2.78 6.18 -9.69
N ILE A 209 2.83 5.39 -8.61
CA ILE A 209 2.40 3.99 -8.56
C ILE A 209 0.90 3.92 -8.29
N PHE A 210 0.48 4.46 -7.14
CA PHE A 210 -0.83 4.16 -6.58
C PHE A 210 -1.92 5.19 -6.91
N GLY A 211 -1.55 6.33 -7.50
CA GLY A 211 -2.42 7.46 -7.80
C GLY A 211 -2.92 8.23 -6.58
N CYS A 212 -2.54 7.82 -5.37
CA CYS A 212 -2.89 8.50 -4.12
C CYS A 212 -1.75 9.45 -3.72
N PRO A 213 -2.02 10.76 -3.57
CA PRO A 213 -1.05 11.71 -3.03
C PRO A 213 -0.56 11.31 -1.64
N ASP A 214 0.74 11.51 -1.40
CA ASP A 214 1.37 11.14 -0.11
C ASP A 214 0.71 11.88 1.06
N VAL A 215 0.29 13.13 0.86
CA VAL A 215 -0.45 13.91 1.87
C VAL A 215 -1.79 13.26 2.23
N LEU A 216 -2.55 12.77 1.25
CA LEU A 216 -3.78 12.03 1.54
C LEU A 216 -3.47 10.72 2.26
N THR A 217 -2.40 10.04 1.88
CA THR A 217 -1.94 8.80 2.54
C THR A 217 -1.62 9.03 4.03
N ILE A 218 -0.98 10.14 4.38
CA ILE A 218 -0.72 10.51 5.78
C ILE A 218 -2.03 10.84 6.50
N LEU A 219 -2.96 11.54 5.86
CA LEU A 219 -4.27 11.84 6.45
C LEU A 219 -5.10 10.57 6.69
N LEU A 220 -4.98 9.56 5.81
CA LEU A 220 -5.53 8.22 6.05
C LEU A 220 -4.91 7.56 7.28
N ALA A 221 -3.58 7.62 7.43
CA ALA A 221 -2.90 7.09 8.61
C ALA A 221 -3.36 7.77 9.91
N ARG A 222 -3.48 9.10 9.91
CA ARG A 222 -4.03 9.88 11.04
C ARG A 222 -5.46 9.48 11.37
N THR A 223 -6.27 9.21 10.34
CA THR A 223 -7.65 8.73 10.50
C THR A 223 -7.69 7.34 11.15
N SER A 224 -6.80 6.44 10.71
CA SER A 224 -6.64 5.12 11.34
C SER A 224 -6.19 5.23 12.79
N ALA A 225 -5.23 6.10 13.12
CA ALA A 225 -4.81 6.36 14.50
C ALA A 225 -5.95 6.93 15.35
N LEU A 226 -6.71 7.90 14.83
CA LEU A 226 -7.87 8.48 15.50
C LEU A 226 -8.92 7.42 15.84
N ARG A 227 -9.14 6.44 14.95
CA ARG A 227 -10.08 5.33 15.20
C ARG A 227 -9.77 4.57 16.48
N HIS A 228 -8.48 4.31 16.71
CA HIS A 228 -8.00 3.49 17.83
C HIS A 228 -7.61 4.31 19.06
N THR A 229 -7.74 5.63 19.00
CA THR A 229 -7.49 6.50 20.15
C THR A 229 -8.68 6.43 21.14
N CYS A 230 -8.37 6.35 22.43
CA CYS A 230 -9.36 6.43 23.51
C CYS A 230 -9.57 7.90 23.92
N VAL A 231 -10.53 8.55 23.26
CA VAL A 231 -10.96 9.95 23.49
C VAL A 231 -12.49 10.01 23.49
N SER A 232 -13.08 11.11 23.99
CA SER A 232 -14.54 11.27 23.97
C SER A 232 -15.09 11.30 22.53
N ALA A 233 -16.38 10.99 22.37
CA ALA A 233 -17.04 11.05 21.07
C ALA A 233 -16.95 12.46 20.46
N GLU A 234 -17.12 13.51 21.28
CA GLU A 234 -17.03 14.91 20.85
C GLU A 234 -15.63 15.25 20.35
N GLU A 235 -14.61 14.83 21.08
CA GLU A 235 -13.22 15.04 20.70
C GLU A 235 -12.86 14.27 19.43
N LYS A 236 -13.33 13.03 19.30
CA LYS A 236 -13.13 12.21 18.09
C LYS A 236 -13.74 12.86 16.86
N VAL A 237 -14.95 13.39 17.00
CA VAL A 237 -15.63 14.14 15.92
C VAL A 237 -14.90 15.46 15.62
N ALA A 238 -14.41 16.18 16.63
CA ALA A 238 -13.65 17.42 16.43
C ALA A 238 -12.35 17.17 15.64
N ARG A 239 -11.52 16.22 16.07
CA ARG A 239 -10.29 15.82 15.37
C ARG A 239 -10.60 15.26 13.97
N GLY A 240 -11.70 14.52 13.82
CA GLY A 240 -12.16 14.05 12.52
C GLY A 240 -12.48 15.21 11.55
N ARG A 241 -13.16 16.25 12.03
CA ARG A 241 -13.43 17.47 11.23
C ARG A 241 -12.15 18.19 10.82
N GLU A 242 -11.17 18.28 11.70
CA GLU A 242 -9.86 18.89 11.37
C GLU A 242 -9.16 18.12 10.25
N ILE A 243 -9.11 16.79 10.34
CA ILE A 243 -8.53 15.94 9.30
C ILE A 243 -9.29 16.11 7.97
N GLN A 244 -10.63 16.12 8.01
CA GLN A 244 -11.45 16.33 6.82
C GLN A 244 -11.19 17.70 6.19
N GLN A 245 -11.07 18.75 7.00
CA GLN A 245 -10.78 20.10 6.52
C GLN A 245 -9.44 20.15 5.79
N LEU A 246 -8.40 19.50 6.35
CA LEU A 246 -7.10 19.38 5.67
C LEU A 246 -7.20 18.68 4.30
N MET A 247 -8.05 17.66 4.17
CA MET A 247 -8.29 16.99 2.88
C MET A 247 -9.02 17.89 1.88
N GLN A 248 -9.93 18.74 2.34
CA GLN A 248 -10.73 19.64 1.50
C GLN A 248 -9.94 20.87 1.04
N ASP A 249 -9.07 21.39 1.90
CA ASP A 249 -8.23 22.55 1.60
C ASP A 249 -7.03 22.20 0.72
N TRP A 250 -6.70 20.92 0.60
CA TRP A 250 -5.59 20.46 -0.21
C TRP A 250 -5.86 20.67 -1.71
N GLN A 251 -4.97 21.43 -2.36
CA GLN A 251 -5.04 21.73 -3.79
C GLN A 251 -4.11 20.80 -4.58
N PHE A 252 -4.70 19.95 -5.42
CA PHE A 252 -3.92 19.11 -6.34
C PHE A 252 -3.29 19.97 -7.44
N GLN A 253 -1.98 19.83 -7.62
CA GLN A 253 -1.28 20.54 -8.68
C GLN A 253 -1.49 19.85 -10.02
N PRO A 254 -1.80 20.61 -11.10
CA PRO A 254 -1.85 20.05 -12.43
C PRO A 254 -0.47 19.50 -12.84
N LEU A 255 -0.36 18.19 -12.97
CA LEU A 255 0.87 17.55 -13.43
C LEU A 255 1.20 17.91 -14.88
N SER A 256 2.48 18.10 -15.16
CA SER A 256 2.99 18.20 -16.53
C SER A 256 2.81 16.84 -17.22
N SER A 257 1.78 16.70 -18.04
CA SER A 257 1.63 15.54 -18.92
C SER A 257 1.52 15.99 -20.37
N GLN A 258 2.11 15.21 -21.28
CA GLN A 258 2.11 15.49 -22.71
C GLN A 258 0.70 15.42 -23.34
N ARG A 259 -0.26 14.73 -22.69
CA ARG A 259 -1.62 14.51 -23.23
C ARG A 259 -2.69 15.02 -22.26
N SER A 260 -3.56 15.91 -22.73
CA SER A 260 -4.65 16.50 -21.95
C SER A 260 -5.55 15.45 -21.28
N ALA A 261 -5.90 14.36 -21.96
CA ALA A 261 -6.72 13.28 -21.41
C ALA A 261 -6.09 12.60 -20.17
N LEU A 262 -4.76 12.42 -20.17
CA LEU A 262 -4.05 11.85 -19.03
C LEU A 262 -4.04 12.81 -17.84
N ARG A 263 -3.94 14.13 -18.07
CA ARG A 263 -4.05 15.10 -16.97
C ARG A 263 -5.42 15.04 -16.29
N VAL A 264 -6.50 14.91 -17.07
CA VAL A 264 -7.87 14.78 -16.55
C VAL A 264 -8.04 13.49 -15.77
N ALA A 265 -7.62 12.35 -16.33
CA ALA A 265 -7.70 11.06 -15.64
C ALA A 265 -6.91 11.06 -14.31
N ARG A 266 -5.77 11.76 -14.29
CA ARG A 266 -4.97 11.92 -13.08
C ARG A 266 -5.70 12.69 -12.01
N LEU A 267 -6.12 13.92 -12.32
CA LEU A 267 -6.86 14.74 -11.37
C LEU A 267 -8.10 13.99 -10.85
N ALA A 268 -8.82 13.27 -11.73
CA ALA A 268 -9.95 12.45 -11.33
C ALA A 268 -9.59 11.37 -10.31
N ALA A 269 -8.44 10.69 -10.43
CA ALA A 269 -8.02 9.70 -9.45
C ALA A 269 -7.64 10.32 -8.09
N GLN A 270 -6.94 11.47 -8.10
CA GLN A 270 -6.62 12.20 -6.86
C GLN A 270 -7.90 12.64 -6.14
N GLU A 271 -8.88 13.12 -6.90
CA GLU A 271 -10.21 13.46 -6.39
C GLU A 271 -10.95 12.23 -5.85
N ILE A 272 -10.89 11.07 -6.53
CA ILE A 272 -11.47 9.82 -6.01
C ILE A 272 -10.83 9.46 -4.65
N TRP A 273 -9.50 9.56 -4.54
CA TRP A 273 -8.80 9.34 -3.28
C TRP A 273 -9.22 10.32 -2.19
N ARG A 274 -9.38 11.61 -2.52
CA ARG A 274 -9.87 12.63 -1.58
C ARG A 274 -11.24 12.25 -1.01
N HIS A 275 -12.18 11.85 -1.87
CA HIS A 275 -13.51 11.45 -1.44
C HIS A 275 -13.51 10.16 -0.63
N ALA A 276 -12.70 9.16 -1.03
CA ALA A 276 -12.55 7.92 -0.25
C ALA A 276 -12.01 8.20 1.16
N ALA A 277 -11.03 9.10 1.28
CA ALA A 277 -10.45 9.48 2.57
C ALA A 277 -11.46 10.24 3.45
N ILE A 278 -12.24 11.17 2.88
CA ILE A 278 -13.33 11.86 3.59
C ILE A 278 -14.39 10.88 4.10
N LEU A 279 -14.79 9.90 3.27
CA LEU A 279 -15.72 8.85 3.69
C LEU A 279 -15.17 8.03 4.86
N TYR A 280 -13.88 7.70 4.83
CA TYR A 280 -13.23 6.96 5.91
C TYR A 280 -13.22 7.76 7.23
N VAL A 281 -12.94 9.07 7.18
CA VAL A 281 -13.03 9.97 8.35
C VAL A 281 -14.43 9.96 8.95
N HIS A 282 -15.46 10.04 8.10
CA HIS A 282 -16.85 9.99 8.57
C HIS A 282 -17.20 8.66 9.24
N GLN A 283 -16.75 7.53 8.68
CA GLN A 283 -16.95 6.22 9.28
C GLN A 283 -16.32 6.15 10.67
N VAL A 284 -15.06 6.58 10.80
CA VAL A 284 -14.33 6.57 12.07
C VAL A 284 -14.99 7.47 13.11
N SER A 285 -15.43 8.66 12.71
CA SER A 285 -16.05 9.64 13.61
C SER A 285 -17.43 9.19 14.12
N ARG A 286 -18.18 8.40 13.35
CA ARG A 286 -19.54 7.94 13.71
C ARG A 286 -19.60 6.61 14.45
N THR A 287 -18.58 5.75 14.32
CA THR A 287 -18.63 4.39 14.88
C THR A 287 -18.69 4.38 16.42
N GLN A 288 -18.18 5.42 17.10
CA GLN A 288 -18.25 5.55 18.56
C GLN A 288 -19.64 5.99 19.06
N MET A 289 -20.35 6.84 18.30
CA MET A 289 -21.69 7.31 18.68
C MET A 289 -22.68 6.15 18.84
N HIS A 290 -22.52 5.08 18.05
CA HIS A 290 -23.41 3.93 18.13
C HIS A 290 -23.09 3.01 19.31
N THR A 291 -21.84 2.98 19.78
CA THR A 291 -21.40 2.19 20.96
C THR A 291 -21.78 2.89 22.26
N ASP A 292 -21.69 4.22 22.32
CA ASP A 292 -22.12 4.96 23.52
C ASP A 292 -23.65 4.92 23.69
N MET A 293 -24.42 4.94 22.58
CA MET A 293 -25.89 4.83 22.63
C MET A 293 -26.39 3.46 23.10
N THR A 294 -25.66 2.38 22.84
CA THR A 294 -26.03 1.03 23.28
C THR A 294 -25.68 0.77 24.75
N TYR A 295 -24.65 1.45 25.30
CA TYR A 295 -24.29 1.36 26.72
C TYR A 295 -25.07 2.32 27.62
N SER A 296 -25.77 3.33 27.08
CA SER A 296 -26.60 4.26 27.86
C SER A 296 -28.08 3.85 28.00
N MET A 297 -28.47 2.65 27.56
CA MET A 297 -29.79 2.10 27.90
C MET A 297 -29.75 1.54 29.33
N PRO A 298 -30.53 2.07 30.29
CA PRO A 298 -30.61 1.46 31.61
C PRO A 298 -31.23 0.06 31.46
N GLU A 299 -30.58 -0.94 32.04
CA GLU A 299 -31.15 -2.28 32.21
C GLU A 299 -32.56 -2.14 32.80
N ARG A 300 -33.59 -2.41 32.00
CA ARG A 300 -34.92 -2.63 32.54
C ARG A 300 -34.86 -3.96 33.29
N SER A 301 -34.99 -3.87 34.61
CA SER A 301 -35.09 -5.01 35.52
C SER A 301 -36.19 -5.99 35.06
N PRO A 302 -36.01 -7.32 35.16
CA PRO A 302 -36.93 -8.32 34.58
C PRO A 302 -38.27 -8.49 35.30
N VAL A 303 -38.73 -7.54 36.11
CA VAL A 303 -39.85 -7.75 37.06
C VAL A 303 -41.20 -7.21 36.56
N ASP A 304 -41.27 -6.43 35.47
CA ASP A 304 -42.54 -5.79 35.06
C ASP A 304 -43.33 -6.51 33.95
N ILE A 305 -43.04 -7.78 33.65
CA ILE A 305 -43.90 -8.60 32.78
C ILE A 305 -44.75 -9.56 33.62
N GLN A 306 -45.65 -9.01 34.40
CA GLN A 306 -46.82 -9.71 34.88
C GLN A 306 -47.94 -8.70 35.08
N VAL A 307 -48.94 -8.71 34.21
CA VAL A 307 -50.37 -8.47 34.50
C VAL A 307 -51.14 -8.31 33.17
N ARG A 308 -52.28 -9.01 33.10
CA ARG A 308 -53.38 -8.99 32.10
C ARG A 308 -53.25 -9.87 30.86
N PHE A 309 -53.55 -11.16 31.06
CA PHE A 309 -54.62 -11.81 30.32
C PHE A 309 -55.43 -12.69 31.30
N GLN A 310 -56.56 -12.16 31.77
CA GLN A 310 -57.63 -12.95 32.42
C GLN A 310 -58.63 -13.36 31.33
N PRO A 311 -59.01 -14.65 31.22
CA PRO A 311 -60.12 -15.06 30.36
C PRO A 311 -61.46 -14.76 31.06
N PRO A 312 -62.53 -14.43 30.31
CA PRO A 312 -63.84 -14.21 30.91
C PRO A 312 -64.45 -15.54 31.38
N LEU A 313 -64.93 -15.53 32.62
CA LEU A 313 -65.79 -16.55 33.22
C LEU A 313 -67.12 -16.62 32.45
N GLY A 314 -67.62 -17.85 32.27
CA GLY A 314 -68.86 -18.12 31.55
C GLY A 314 -70.12 -17.58 32.22
N GLU A 315 -71.09 -17.25 31.39
CA GLU A 315 -72.50 -17.21 31.75
C GLU A 315 -73.18 -18.44 31.13
N GLU A 316 -73.52 -19.41 31.96
CA GLU A 316 -74.69 -20.26 31.73
C GLU A 316 -75.94 -19.44 32.07
N LEU A 317 -77.00 -19.57 31.26
CA LEU A 317 -78.32 -20.09 31.69
C LEU A 317 -79.41 -19.68 30.68
N SER A 318 -79.93 -20.67 29.95
CA SER A 318 -81.35 -20.96 29.64
C SER A 318 -81.47 -21.76 28.35
#